data_AF-A0A8I3APT7-F1
#
_entry.id   AF-A0A8I3APT7-F1
#
_cell.length_a   1.000
_cell.length_b   1.000
_cell.length_c   1.000
_cell.angle_alpha   90.00
_cell.angle_beta   90.00
_cell.angle_gamma   90.00
#
_symmetry.space_group_name_H-M   'P 1'
#
loop_
_entity.id
_entity.type
_entity.pdbx_description
1 polymer ?
#
loop_
_entity_poly.entity_id
_entity_poly.type
_entity_poly.pdbx_seq_one_letter_code
_entity_poly.pdbx_strand_id
1 'polypeptide(L)'
;MKLIPLGFLYDISATIPPVMLEQLGFPKIPIPEDLPTCDAIQIGEAPCTQSFDGLKFSNLTWQPGTNAAYSNLAYIILGFAVENITSFSYADALNDRIAVPLKLKNTGTIVPVVEKGIIPVGGLEWYTRPLANYDSTGGMFSTPHDLQSFIRSILKHEQLSRADTAMWLKPVVLTANPSEGVGMPWEIYRPNDLTPDGRPIEIYSKTGNLPFYAAHIAFFPAYGVGLSINTAGQEAFTAVRDLLDVVIRTLIPTLESLTRAQAEATYGGTYASETGLLTLAVDDGPGLKIEEWMFGNGSILDAWLGFPGREDLLSIDARAYPVGTDDRWLVYFEGHSSKNKTGIFAKQCETWIAQDGLRFAGLPIDEIYFKFEDGRVVSVTSPGLRQELLKV
;
A
#
# COMPACT_ATOMS: atom_id res chain seq x y z
N MET A 1 -30.03 25.83 -21.81
CA MET A 1 -28.85 25.06 -21.36
C MET A 1 -29.36 24.09 -20.31
N LYS A 2 -29.67 22.85 -20.71
CA LYS A 2 -30.21 21.84 -19.78
C LYS A 2 -29.04 21.10 -19.14
N LEU A 3 -29.10 20.97 -17.82
CA LEU A 3 -28.15 20.29 -16.95
C LEU A 3 -28.18 18.78 -17.25
N ILE A 4 -27.02 18.12 -17.37
CA ILE A 4 -26.95 16.71 -17.79
C ILE A 4 -26.24 15.83 -16.74
N PRO A 5 -26.73 14.60 -16.49
CA PRO A 5 -26.14 13.64 -15.58
C PRO A 5 -24.76 13.09 -15.96
N LEU A 6 -23.84 13.09 -14.99
CA LEU A 6 -22.63 12.27 -15.04
C LEU A 6 -22.87 10.73 -15.10
N GLY A 7 -24.13 10.26 -15.02
CA GLY A 7 -24.48 8.83 -15.02
C GLY A 7 -24.27 8.07 -16.35
N PHE A 8 -23.89 8.76 -17.43
CA PHE A 8 -23.73 8.19 -18.78
C PHE A 8 -22.28 8.03 -19.25
N LEU A 9 -21.29 8.19 -18.37
CA LEU A 9 -19.85 8.18 -18.70
C LEU A 9 -19.36 6.95 -19.50
N TYR A 10 -20.09 5.84 -19.44
CA TYR A 10 -19.78 4.58 -20.13
C TYR A 10 -20.93 4.09 -21.01
N ASP A 11 -21.86 4.99 -21.37
CA ASP A 11 -22.92 4.64 -22.31
C ASP A 11 -22.32 4.45 -23.71
N ILE A 12 -22.27 3.20 -24.15
CA ILE A 12 -21.71 2.85 -25.46
C ILE A 12 -22.51 3.45 -26.62
N SER A 13 -23.76 3.86 -26.40
CA SER A 13 -24.55 4.56 -27.42
C SER A 13 -24.02 5.97 -27.72
N ALA A 14 -23.27 6.56 -26.79
CA ALA A 14 -22.59 7.84 -27.03
C ALA A 14 -21.36 7.65 -27.95
N THR A 15 -20.66 6.51 -27.84
CA THR A 15 -19.32 6.30 -28.42
C THR A 15 -19.33 5.41 -29.67
N ILE A 16 -20.30 4.52 -29.82
CA ILE A 16 -20.38 3.53 -30.90
C ILE A 16 -21.54 3.89 -31.85
N PRO A 17 -21.32 3.94 -33.18
CA PRO A 17 -22.39 4.22 -34.14
C PRO A 17 -23.57 3.24 -34.00
N PRO A 18 -24.84 3.72 -34.07
CA PRO A 18 -26.02 2.86 -33.90
C PRO A 18 -26.06 1.64 -34.83
N VAL A 19 -25.64 1.81 -36.09
CA VAL A 19 -25.59 0.73 -37.08
C VAL A 19 -24.65 -0.39 -36.64
N MET A 20 -23.53 -0.06 -36.00
CA MET A 20 -22.59 -1.05 -35.49
C MET A 20 -23.16 -1.77 -34.26
N LEU A 21 -23.84 -1.06 -33.37
CA LEU A 21 -24.55 -1.68 -32.24
C LEU A 21 -25.65 -2.63 -32.73
N GLU A 22 -26.43 -2.24 -33.74
CA GLU A 22 -27.44 -3.11 -34.37
C GLU A 22 -26.79 -4.38 -34.94
N GLN A 23 -25.64 -4.27 -35.64
CA GLN A 23 -24.91 -5.43 -36.17
C GLN A 23 -24.35 -6.34 -35.06
N LEU A 24 -24.04 -5.79 -33.89
CA LEU A 24 -23.63 -6.53 -32.70
C LEU A 24 -24.81 -7.12 -31.91
N GLY A 25 -26.04 -6.98 -32.40
CA GLY A 25 -27.24 -7.57 -31.82
C GLY A 25 -27.87 -6.73 -30.69
N PHE A 26 -27.43 -5.48 -30.50
CA PHE A 26 -28.11 -4.57 -29.58
C PHE A 26 -29.48 -4.16 -30.14
N PRO A 27 -30.49 -3.96 -29.26
CA PRO A 27 -31.81 -3.56 -29.69
C PRO A 27 -31.77 -2.18 -30.37
N LYS A 28 -32.61 -2.03 -31.40
CA LYS A 28 -32.81 -0.73 -32.07
C LYS A 28 -33.63 0.19 -31.17
N ILE A 29 -32.93 0.98 -30.37
CA ILE A 29 -33.51 1.97 -29.45
C ILE A 29 -33.15 3.36 -29.97
N PRO A 30 -34.11 4.30 -30.08
CA PRO A 30 -33.79 5.70 -30.36
C PRO A 30 -32.84 6.25 -29.30
N ILE A 31 -31.67 6.74 -29.71
CA ILE A 31 -30.76 7.45 -28.81
C ILE A 31 -31.36 8.83 -28.53
N PRO A 32 -31.51 9.23 -27.25
CA PRO A 32 -32.01 10.56 -26.92
C PRO A 32 -31.15 11.65 -27.58
N GLU A 33 -31.79 12.62 -28.25
CA GLU A 33 -31.08 13.75 -28.88
C GLU A 33 -30.36 14.65 -27.85
N ASP A 34 -30.71 14.53 -26.57
CA ASP A 34 -30.13 15.26 -25.44
C ASP A 34 -29.07 14.47 -24.65
N LEU A 35 -28.56 13.36 -25.21
CA LEU A 35 -27.42 12.64 -24.64
C LEU A 35 -26.19 13.59 -24.60
N PRO A 36 -25.52 13.73 -23.44
CA PRO A 36 -24.37 14.62 -23.33
C PRO A 36 -23.22 14.12 -24.21
N THR A 37 -22.61 15.03 -24.97
CA THR A 37 -21.34 14.80 -25.68
C THR A 37 -20.14 15.42 -24.96
N CYS A 38 -20.37 16.06 -23.81
CA CYS A 38 -19.35 16.61 -22.90
C CYS A 38 -18.86 15.54 -21.91
N ASP A 39 -17.69 15.74 -21.31
CA ASP A 39 -17.06 14.77 -20.38
C ASP A 39 -17.07 13.32 -20.91
N ALA A 40 -16.78 13.15 -22.19
CA ALA A 40 -16.56 11.84 -22.80
C ALA A 40 -15.11 11.78 -23.29
N ILE A 41 -14.29 10.96 -22.63
CA ILE A 41 -12.88 10.72 -23.00
C ILE A 41 -12.73 10.38 -24.50
N GLN A 42 -13.76 9.86 -25.17
CA GLN A 42 -13.68 9.49 -26.59
C GLN A 42 -14.35 10.48 -27.57
N ILE A 43 -15.20 11.42 -27.12
CA ILE A 43 -16.12 12.16 -28.02
C ILE A 43 -15.92 13.67 -28.01
N GLY A 44 -15.38 14.28 -26.94
CA GLY A 44 -15.25 15.74 -26.91
C GLY A 44 -14.49 16.31 -25.71
N GLU A 45 -14.11 17.58 -25.84
CA GLU A 45 -13.25 18.34 -24.91
C GLU A 45 -14.02 19.26 -23.95
N ALA A 46 -15.31 19.51 -24.21
CA ALA A 46 -16.08 20.44 -23.41
C ALA A 46 -16.38 19.81 -22.04
N PRO A 47 -16.00 20.44 -20.91
CA PRO A 47 -16.44 20.00 -19.60
C PRO A 47 -17.96 20.17 -19.48
N CYS A 48 -18.65 19.20 -18.90
CA CYS A 48 -20.04 19.44 -18.55
C CYS A 48 -20.09 20.43 -17.37
N THR A 49 -21.08 21.34 -17.39
CA THR A 49 -21.41 22.15 -16.21
C THR A 49 -21.86 21.26 -15.07
N GLN A 50 -21.42 21.52 -13.84
CA GLN A 50 -21.67 20.71 -12.64
C GLN A 50 -23.16 20.36 -12.45
N SER A 51 -23.58 19.17 -12.91
CA SER A 51 -24.87 18.57 -12.58
C SER A 51 -24.73 17.07 -12.33
N PHE A 52 -25.19 16.66 -11.15
CA PHE A 52 -25.23 15.26 -10.73
C PHE A 52 -26.61 14.63 -10.98
N ASP A 53 -27.51 15.30 -11.72
CA ASP A 53 -28.94 14.99 -11.67
C ASP A 53 -29.33 13.59 -12.14
N GLY A 54 -28.51 12.89 -12.91
CA GLY A 54 -28.83 11.51 -13.29
C GLY A 54 -27.85 10.49 -12.80
N LEU A 55 -26.97 10.86 -11.86
CA LEU A 55 -26.65 9.89 -10.82
C LEU A 55 -27.94 9.43 -10.11
N LYS A 56 -28.98 10.28 -10.06
CA LYS A 56 -30.30 9.91 -9.50
C LYS A 56 -31.06 8.87 -10.34
N PHE A 57 -30.69 8.68 -11.61
CA PHE A 57 -31.31 7.70 -12.51
C PHE A 57 -30.45 6.45 -12.70
N SER A 58 -29.19 6.48 -12.25
CA SER A 58 -28.31 5.32 -12.26
C SER A 58 -28.66 4.37 -11.11
N ASN A 59 -28.80 3.09 -11.41
CA ASN A 59 -28.88 2.06 -10.39
C ASN A 59 -27.49 1.78 -9.81
N LEU A 60 -27.43 1.53 -8.50
CA LEU A 60 -26.20 1.08 -7.85
C LEU A 60 -25.79 -0.29 -8.39
N THR A 61 -24.53 -0.43 -8.79
CA THR A 61 -23.95 -1.74 -9.16
C THR A 61 -23.88 -2.67 -7.95
N TRP A 62 -23.56 -2.12 -6.77
CA TRP A 62 -23.48 -2.82 -5.49
C TRP A 62 -24.07 -1.97 -4.38
N GLN A 63 -24.52 -2.61 -3.29
CA GLN A 63 -24.88 -1.87 -2.08
C GLN A 63 -23.64 -1.18 -1.51
N PRO A 64 -23.75 0.06 -0.99
CA PRO A 64 -22.62 0.76 -0.41
C PRO A 64 -21.98 -0.07 0.72
N GLY A 65 -20.65 -0.20 0.69
CA GLY A 65 -19.87 -0.91 1.71
C GLY A 65 -19.76 -2.43 1.52
N THR A 66 -20.33 -3.03 0.46
CA THR A 66 -20.25 -4.49 0.26
C THR A 66 -19.07 -4.95 -0.59
N ASN A 67 -18.72 -4.22 -1.65
CA ASN A 67 -17.69 -4.61 -2.62
C ASN A 67 -16.84 -3.41 -3.04
N ALA A 68 -15.58 -3.66 -3.38
CA ALA A 68 -14.78 -2.70 -4.13
C ALA A 68 -15.36 -2.55 -5.55
N ALA A 69 -15.50 -1.31 -6.02
CA ALA A 69 -15.85 -1.00 -7.40
C ALA A 69 -15.08 0.24 -7.86
N TYR A 70 -14.25 0.08 -8.88
CA TYR A 70 -13.51 1.18 -9.46
C TYR A 70 -14.46 2.16 -10.17
N SER A 71 -14.30 3.46 -9.93
CA SER A 71 -15.15 4.49 -10.52
C SER A 71 -14.38 5.79 -10.73
N ASN A 72 -14.03 6.07 -11.99
CA ASN A 72 -13.48 7.38 -12.36
C ASN A 72 -14.44 8.51 -11.99
N LEU A 73 -15.74 8.29 -12.13
CA LEU A 73 -16.78 9.24 -11.74
C LEU A 73 -16.74 9.58 -10.25
N ALA A 74 -16.44 8.62 -9.38
CA ALA A 74 -16.27 8.91 -7.95
C ALA A 74 -15.07 9.86 -7.71
N TYR A 75 -13.98 9.73 -8.47
CA TYR A 75 -12.84 10.65 -8.40
C TYR A 75 -13.14 12.03 -9.00
N ILE A 76 -13.99 12.12 -10.03
CA ILE A 76 -14.50 13.41 -10.54
C ILE A 76 -15.30 14.13 -9.45
N ILE A 77 -16.23 13.43 -8.79
CA ILE A 77 -17.01 13.97 -7.67
C ILE A 77 -16.08 14.39 -6.52
N LEU A 78 -15.04 13.59 -6.23
CA LEU A 78 -14.04 13.93 -5.21
C LEU A 78 -13.25 15.20 -5.59
N GLY A 79 -12.92 15.38 -6.87
CA GLY A 79 -12.33 16.61 -7.39
C GLY A 79 -13.19 17.83 -7.08
N PHE A 80 -14.49 17.77 -7.42
CA PHE A 80 -15.44 18.85 -7.09
C PHE A 80 -15.60 19.06 -5.57
N ALA A 81 -15.53 18.00 -4.77
CA ALA A 81 -15.54 18.12 -3.31
C ALA A 81 -14.30 18.88 -2.80
N VAL A 82 -13.12 18.59 -3.35
CA VAL A 82 -11.88 19.33 -3.06
C VAL A 82 -12.06 20.81 -3.41
N GLU A 83 -12.61 21.12 -4.58
CA GLU A 83 -12.85 22.51 -4.98
C GLU A 83 -13.79 23.24 -4.02
N ASN A 84 -14.91 22.61 -3.68
CA ASN A 84 -15.89 23.18 -2.77
C ASN A 84 -15.34 23.39 -1.35
N ILE A 85 -14.54 22.45 -0.84
CA ILE A 85 -13.94 22.53 0.50
C ILE A 85 -12.83 23.59 0.55
N THR A 86 -12.00 23.66 -0.49
CA THR A 86 -10.81 24.52 -0.50
C THR A 86 -11.06 25.91 -1.09
N SER A 87 -12.16 26.11 -1.81
CA SER A 87 -12.43 27.28 -2.66
C SER A 87 -11.40 27.52 -3.76
N PHE A 88 -10.55 26.53 -4.06
CA PHE A 88 -9.59 26.55 -5.17
C PHE A 88 -10.08 25.65 -6.30
N SER A 89 -9.62 25.90 -7.53
CA SER A 89 -9.79 24.90 -8.59
C SER A 89 -9.03 23.62 -8.22
N TYR A 90 -9.40 22.47 -8.79
CA TYR A 90 -8.69 21.23 -8.52
C TYR A 90 -7.19 21.35 -8.86
N ALA A 91 -6.88 22.03 -9.97
CA ALA A 91 -5.51 22.27 -10.42
C ALA A 91 -4.72 23.11 -9.40
N ASP A 92 -5.31 24.20 -8.89
CA ASP A 92 -4.68 25.06 -7.89
C ASP A 92 -4.52 24.35 -6.55
N ALA A 93 -5.54 23.58 -6.12
CA ALA A 93 -5.47 22.78 -4.91
C ALA A 93 -4.36 21.71 -4.99
N LEU A 94 -4.27 20.99 -6.11
CA LEU A 94 -3.19 20.02 -6.37
C LEU A 94 -1.82 20.71 -6.33
N ASN A 95 -1.69 21.86 -7.01
CA ASN A 95 -0.45 22.59 -7.06
C ASN A 95 -0.02 23.08 -5.67
N ASP A 96 -0.89 23.79 -4.96
CA ASP A 96 -0.56 24.47 -3.71
C ASP A 96 -0.42 23.51 -2.53
N ARG A 97 -1.20 22.43 -2.51
CA ARG A 97 -1.22 21.48 -1.38
C ARG A 97 -0.29 20.30 -1.58
N ILE A 98 0.04 19.93 -2.81
CA ILE A 98 0.84 18.73 -3.10
C ILE A 98 2.09 19.06 -3.91
N ALA A 99 1.96 19.61 -5.11
CA ALA A 99 3.08 19.75 -6.02
C ALA A 99 4.16 20.72 -5.51
N VAL A 100 3.77 21.91 -5.03
CA VAL A 100 4.70 22.92 -4.49
C VAL A 100 5.37 22.43 -3.20
N PRO A 101 4.64 21.94 -2.17
CA PRO A 101 5.25 21.44 -0.94
C PRO A 101 6.26 20.31 -1.18
N LEU A 102 5.96 19.42 -2.13
CA LEU A 102 6.81 18.28 -2.49
C LEU A 102 7.81 18.57 -3.62
N LYS A 103 7.85 19.81 -4.11
CA LYS A 103 8.74 20.28 -5.19
C LYS A 103 8.61 19.46 -6.50
N LEU A 104 7.40 19.03 -6.83
CA LEU A 104 7.05 18.26 -8.03
C LEU A 104 6.84 19.19 -9.23
N LYS A 105 7.95 19.74 -9.76
CA LYS A 105 7.94 20.84 -10.73
C LYS A 105 7.28 20.53 -12.08
N ASN A 106 7.14 19.25 -12.41
CA ASN A 106 6.58 18.78 -13.68
C ASN A 106 5.31 17.95 -13.46
N THR A 107 4.68 18.07 -12.28
CA THR A 107 3.41 17.41 -11.95
C THR A 107 2.28 18.42 -11.91
N GLY A 108 1.20 18.15 -12.64
CA GLY A 108 0.01 19.01 -12.65
C GLY A 108 -0.96 18.61 -13.76
N THR A 109 -1.99 19.42 -13.97
CA THR A 109 -3.03 19.19 -14.99
C THR A 109 -2.79 19.99 -16.27
N ILE A 110 -1.81 20.89 -16.26
CA ILE A 110 -1.45 21.70 -17.43
C ILE A 110 -0.72 20.82 -18.44
N VAL A 111 -1.23 20.79 -19.66
CA VAL A 111 -0.61 20.10 -20.80
C VAL A 111 0.82 20.64 -21.01
N PRO A 112 1.87 19.80 -20.87
CA PRO A 112 3.23 20.25 -21.06
C PRO A 112 3.54 20.53 -22.54
N VAL A 113 4.57 21.33 -22.78
CA VAL A 113 5.08 21.54 -24.14
C VAL A 113 5.64 20.23 -24.71
N VAL A 114 5.34 19.96 -25.99
CA VAL A 114 5.60 18.67 -26.65
C VAL A 114 7.08 18.29 -26.61
N GLU A 115 8.00 19.27 -26.65
CA GLU A 115 9.45 19.05 -26.62
C GLU A 115 9.95 18.42 -25.33
N LYS A 116 9.15 18.45 -24.26
CA LYS A 116 9.45 17.80 -22.97
C LYS A 116 8.81 16.41 -22.84
N GLY A 117 7.97 16.02 -23.79
CA GLY A 117 7.22 14.77 -23.77
C GLY A 117 7.92 13.61 -24.46
N ILE A 118 7.56 12.39 -24.06
CA ILE A 118 7.82 11.19 -24.86
C ILE A 118 6.57 10.98 -25.71
N ILE A 119 6.65 11.15 -27.02
CA ILE A 119 5.50 11.02 -27.91
C ILE A 119 5.66 9.76 -28.77
N PRO A 120 4.95 8.65 -28.47
CA PRO A 120 4.96 7.48 -29.32
C PRO A 120 4.18 7.77 -30.62
N VAL A 121 4.42 6.94 -31.65
CA VAL A 121 3.67 7.02 -32.91
C VAL A 121 2.17 6.88 -32.63
N GLY A 122 1.38 7.88 -33.04
CA GLY A 122 -0.07 7.96 -32.78
C GLY A 122 -0.46 8.58 -31.42
N GLY A 123 0.50 8.82 -30.53
CA GLY A 123 0.24 9.33 -29.17
C GLY A 123 0.16 10.85 -29.03
N LEU A 124 0.38 11.62 -30.11
CA LEU A 124 0.38 13.09 -30.04
C LEU A 124 -0.98 13.64 -29.59
N GLU A 125 -2.07 13.13 -30.17
CA GLU A 125 -3.43 13.55 -29.83
C GLU A 125 -3.70 13.39 -28.33
N TRP A 126 -3.34 12.24 -27.75
CA TRP A 126 -3.54 11.95 -26.32
C TRP A 126 -2.61 12.75 -25.42
N TYR A 127 -1.41 13.10 -25.88
CA TYR A 127 -0.49 13.92 -25.11
C TYR A 127 -0.96 15.37 -24.98
N THR A 128 -1.46 15.94 -26.08
CA THR A 128 -1.83 17.36 -26.14
C THR A 128 -3.24 17.64 -25.63
N ARG A 129 -3.95 16.60 -25.16
CA ARG A 129 -5.36 16.70 -24.82
C ARG A 129 -5.57 17.06 -23.34
N PRO A 130 -6.19 18.21 -23.02
CA PRO A 130 -6.69 18.47 -21.67
C PRO A 130 -7.86 17.53 -21.37
N LEU A 131 -7.91 16.96 -20.16
CA LEU A 131 -8.99 16.05 -19.76
C LEU A 131 -10.09 16.72 -18.91
N ALA A 132 -9.91 18.00 -18.55
CA ALA A 132 -10.92 18.84 -17.92
C ALA A 132 -11.47 18.21 -16.62
N ASN A 133 -12.77 17.88 -16.53
CA ASN A 133 -13.34 17.29 -15.30
C ASN A 133 -12.68 15.94 -14.94
N TYR A 134 -12.01 15.26 -15.89
CA TYR A 134 -11.25 14.05 -15.63
C TYR A 134 -9.83 14.29 -15.06
N ASP A 135 -9.43 15.54 -14.88
CA ASP A 135 -8.13 15.88 -14.30
C ASP A 135 -7.95 15.21 -12.92
N SER A 136 -9.01 15.14 -12.11
CA SER A 136 -8.97 14.52 -10.78
C SER A 136 -8.95 13.00 -10.77
N THR A 137 -9.07 12.34 -11.93
CA THR A 137 -9.04 10.88 -12.05
C THR A 137 -7.91 10.36 -12.92
N GLY A 138 -7.42 11.14 -13.89
CA GLY A 138 -6.39 10.66 -14.83
C GLY A 138 -5.80 11.71 -15.77
N GLY A 139 -6.11 13.00 -15.60
CA GLY A 139 -5.60 14.07 -16.47
C GLY A 139 -4.29 14.71 -16.00
N MET A 140 -3.63 14.15 -14.98
CA MET A 140 -2.34 14.66 -14.53
C MET A 140 -1.19 14.22 -15.44
N PHE A 141 -0.31 15.15 -15.73
CA PHE A 141 1.01 14.91 -16.29
C PHE A 141 2.04 14.85 -15.16
N SER A 142 3.08 14.04 -15.34
CA SER A 142 4.21 13.95 -14.40
C SER A 142 5.46 13.44 -15.10
N THR A 143 6.56 13.33 -14.36
CA THR A 143 7.80 12.69 -14.79
C THR A 143 8.15 11.53 -13.85
N PRO A 144 8.93 10.52 -14.29
CA PRO A 144 9.39 9.46 -13.40
C PRO A 144 10.10 9.99 -12.15
N HIS A 145 10.86 11.09 -12.28
CA HIS A 145 11.53 11.74 -11.16
C HIS A 145 10.56 12.32 -10.12
N ASP A 146 9.51 13.00 -10.57
CA ASP A 146 8.53 13.61 -9.67
C ASP A 146 7.63 12.54 -9.03
N LEU A 147 7.25 11.49 -9.77
CA LEU A 147 6.55 10.33 -9.20
C LEU A 147 7.40 9.63 -8.12
N GLN A 148 8.70 9.43 -8.37
CA GLN A 148 9.61 8.88 -7.35
C GLN A 148 9.74 9.81 -6.12
N SER A 149 9.72 11.12 -6.33
CA SER A 149 9.76 12.10 -5.23
C SER A 149 8.47 12.05 -4.40
N PHE A 150 7.31 11.92 -5.05
CA PHE A 150 6.02 11.71 -4.41
C PHE A 150 6.00 10.41 -3.60
N ILE A 151 6.44 9.28 -4.17
CA ILE A 151 6.55 8.00 -3.47
C ILE A 151 7.46 8.12 -2.23
N ARG A 152 8.62 8.77 -2.39
CA ARG A 152 9.55 9.00 -1.28
C ARG A 152 8.91 9.83 -0.17
N SER A 153 8.11 10.85 -0.51
CA SER A 153 7.42 11.68 0.47
C SER A 153 6.39 10.90 1.30
N ILE A 154 5.74 9.89 0.71
CA ILE A 154 4.81 8.99 1.42
C ILE A 154 5.60 8.16 2.42
N LEU A 155 6.69 7.51 1.99
CA LEU A 155 7.54 6.68 2.84
C LEU A 155 8.22 7.48 3.97
N LYS A 156 8.42 8.78 3.75
CA LYS A 156 9.00 9.71 4.74
C LYS A 156 7.97 10.45 5.59
N HIS A 157 6.67 10.26 5.36
CA HIS A 157 5.60 10.93 6.10
C HIS A 157 5.69 12.48 6.00
N GLU A 158 6.00 13.02 4.81
CA GLU A 158 6.25 14.46 4.65
C GLU A 158 4.95 15.30 4.60
N GLN A 159 3.82 14.69 4.20
CA GLN A 159 2.51 15.37 4.10
C GLN A 159 1.51 14.93 5.17
N LEU A 160 1.62 13.67 5.61
CA LEU A 160 0.76 13.06 6.63
C LEU A 160 1.64 12.59 7.77
N SER A 161 1.09 12.58 9.00
CA SER A 161 1.79 11.97 10.13
C SER A 161 2.07 10.49 9.85
N ARG A 162 2.99 9.88 10.60
CA ARG A 162 3.25 8.43 10.51
C ARG A 162 1.98 7.61 10.75
N ALA A 163 1.16 8.02 11.72
CA ALA A 163 -0.10 7.36 12.05
C ALA A 163 -1.13 7.50 10.92
N ASP A 164 -1.31 8.70 10.38
CA ASP A 164 -2.25 8.94 9.28
C ASP A 164 -1.82 8.23 8.00
N THR A 165 -0.51 8.24 7.70
CA THR A 165 0.04 7.46 6.57
C THR A 165 -0.24 5.98 6.76
N ALA A 166 -0.01 5.43 7.95
CA ALA A 166 -0.27 4.02 8.23
C ALA A 166 -1.77 3.67 8.11
N MET A 167 -2.68 4.56 8.55
CA MET A 167 -4.12 4.37 8.37
C MET A 167 -4.52 4.43 6.90
N TRP A 168 -3.95 5.36 6.15
CA TRP A 168 -4.22 5.56 4.73
C TRP A 168 -3.76 4.37 3.88
N LEU A 169 -2.70 3.68 4.30
CA LEU A 169 -2.20 2.44 3.70
C LEU A 169 -2.91 1.18 4.21
N LYS A 170 -4.02 1.25 4.93
CA LYS A 170 -4.78 0.03 5.26
C LYS A 170 -5.64 -0.42 4.08
N PRO A 171 -5.78 -1.73 3.83
CA PRO A 171 -6.85 -2.22 2.96
C PRO A 171 -8.20 -1.84 3.59
N VAL A 172 -9.10 -1.32 2.77
CA VAL A 172 -10.50 -1.09 3.14
C VAL A 172 -11.30 -2.38 2.95
N VAL A 173 -10.97 -3.15 1.91
CA VAL A 173 -11.63 -4.41 1.61
C VAL A 173 -10.62 -5.39 0.99
N LEU A 174 -10.71 -6.66 1.40
CA LEU A 174 -10.05 -7.75 0.71
C LEU A 174 -10.96 -8.29 -0.38
N THR A 175 -10.39 -8.63 -1.53
CA THR A 175 -11.17 -9.23 -2.61
C THR A 175 -11.36 -10.73 -2.39
N ALA A 176 -12.09 -11.39 -3.29
CA ALA A 176 -12.15 -12.86 -3.30
C ALA A 176 -10.78 -13.51 -3.57
N ASN A 177 -9.82 -12.76 -4.14
CA ASN A 177 -8.44 -13.18 -4.26
C ASN A 177 -7.69 -12.86 -2.95
N PRO A 178 -7.17 -13.85 -2.21
CA PRO A 178 -6.49 -13.62 -0.93
C PRO A 178 -5.20 -12.80 -1.06
N SER A 179 -4.65 -12.69 -2.28
CA SER A 179 -3.45 -11.91 -2.58
C SER A 179 -3.77 -10.47 -3.02
N GLU A 180 -5.01 -10.01 -2.87
CA GLU A 180 -5.45 -8.72 -3.39
C GLU A 180 -6.43 -8.01 -2.45
N GLY A 181 -6.14 -6.74 -2.18
CA GLY A 181 -7.01 -5.82 -1.44
C GLY A 181 -7.08 -4.46 -2.12
N VAL A 182 -8.09 -3.68 -1.73
CA VAL A 182 -8.29 -2.32 -2.20
C VAL A 182 -8.36 -1.38 -1.00
N GLY A 183 -7.56 -0.31 -1.04
CA GLY A 183 -7.47 0.74 -0.02
C GLY A 183 -8.01 2.09 -0.52
N MET A 184 -7.58 3.17 0.12
CA MET A 184 -7.87 4.54 -0.31
C MET A 184 -6.58 5.19 -0.80
N PRO A 185 -6.26 5.30 -2.11
CA PRO A 185 -6.89 4.72 -3.30
C PRO A 185 -6.21 3.42 -3.79
N TRP A 186 -5.43 2.76 -2.91
CA TRP A 186 -4.41 1.80 -3.30
C TRP A 186 -4.95 0.48 -3.85
N GLU A 187 -4.35 0.02 -4.95
CA GLU A 187 -4.33 -1.39 -5.35
C GLU A 187 -3.26 -2.08 -4.49
N ILE A 188 -3.66 -3.07 -3.68
CA ILE A 188 -2.78 -3.72 -2.71
C ILE A 188 -2.58 -5.17 -3.12
N TYR A 189 -1.39 -5.51 -3.61
CA TYR A 189 -1.00 -6.89 -3.93
C TYR A 189 -0.28 -7.52 -2.73
N ARG A 190 -0.50 -8.80 -2.50
CA ARG A 190 0.03 -9.55 -1.34
C ARG A 190 0.58 -10.92 -1.75
N PRO A 191 1.55 -10.99 -2.67
CA PRO A 191 2.17 -12.25 -3.05
C PRO A 191 2.87 -12.88 -1.83
N ASN A 192 2.82 -14.21 -1.75
CA ASN A 192 3.37 -15.00 -0.67
C ASN A 192 4.45 -15.98 -1.15
N ASP A 193 4.92 -15.82 -2.39
CA ASP A 193 5.98 -16.61 -3.03
C ASP A 193 7.31 -15.84 -3.14
N LEU A 194 7.40 -14.66 -2.51
CA LEU A 194 8.57 -13.78 -2.59
C LEU A 194 9.51 -13.86 -1.38
N THR A 195 9.15 -14.61 -0.34
CA THR A 195 9.92 -14.72 0.91
C THR A 195 10.14 -16.18 1.31
N PRO A 196 11.23 -16.51 2.04
CA PRO A 196 11.52 -17.89 2.44
C PRO A 196 10.42 -18.53 3.31
N ASP A 197 9.82 -17.75 4.19
CA ASP A 197 8.75 -18.14 5.11
C ASP A 197 7.35 -18.13 4.48
N GLY A 198 7.24 -17.70 3.22
CA GLY A 198 5.97 -17.62 2.50
C GLY A 198 4.96 -16.63 3.11
N ARG A 199 5.44 -15.63 3.86
CA ARG A 199 4.57 -14.56 4.37
C ARG A 199 4.18 -13.62 3.22
N PRO A 200 2.95 -13.09 3.21
CA PRO A 200 2.58 -12.08 2.23
C PRO A 200 3.39 -10.80 2.43
N ILE A 201 3.84 -10.20 1.33
CA ILE A 201 4.41 -8.85 1.32
C ILE A 201 3.38 -7.90 0.73
N GLU A 202 2.96 -6.89 1.48
CA GLU A 202 2.09 -5.84 0.95
C GLU A 202 2.84 -4.93 -0.04
N ILE A 203 2.26 -4.83 -1.24
CA ILE A 203 2.71 -3.99 -2.33
C ILE A 203 1.61 -2.97 -2.56
N TYR A 204 1.86 -1.72 -2.18
CA TYR A 204 0.93 -0.63 -2.38
C TYR A 204 1.19 -0.01 -3.73
N SER A 205 0.18 0.03 -4.57
CA SER A 205 0.35 0.44 -5.95
C SER A 205 -0.83 1.23 -6.48
N LYS A 206 -0.58 1.91 -7.59
CA LYS A 206 -1.63 2.45 -8.43
C LYS A 206 -1.21 2.37 -9.88
N THR A 207 -2.00 1.68 -10.68
CA THR A 207 -1.87 1.70 -12.13
C THR A 207 -2.67 2.85 -12.76
N GLY A 208 -2.18 3.36 -13.88
CA GLY A 208 -2.83 4.38 -14.69
C GLY A 208 -2.55 4.17 -16.18
N ASN A 209 -3.56 4.40 -17.02
CA ASN A 209 -3.45 4.22 -18.46
C ASN A 209 -4.36 5.17 -19.22
N LEU A 210 -3.79 5.77 -20.26
CA LEU A 210 -4.49 6.37 -21.39
C LEU A 210 -4.00 5.68 -22.66
N PRO A 211 -4.70 5.78 -23.80
CA PRO A 211 -4.16 5.27 -25.05
C PRO A 211 -2.73 5.76 -25.28
N PHE A 212 -1.84 4.81 -25.60
CA PHE A 212 -0.40 4.99 -25.77
C PHE A 212 0.45 5.30 -24.53
N TYR A 213 -0.13 5.50 -23.34
CA TYR A 213 0.62 5.90 -22.15
C TYR A 213 0.19 5.10 -20.92
N ALA A 214 1.15 4.51 -20.22
CA ALA A 214 0.88 3.87 -18.95
C ALA A 214 1.90 4.27 -17.88
N ALA A 215 1.43 4.31 -16.64
CA ALA A 215 2.24 4.59 -15.46
C ALA A 215 1.83 3.61 -14.36
N HIS A 216 2.82 3.14 -13.61
CA HIS A 216 2.60 2.29 -12.45
C HIS A 216 3.55 2.72 -11.35
N ILE A 217 3.00 3.17 -10.22
CA ILE A 217 3.75 3.42 -9.00
C ILE A 217 3.54 2.26 -8.04
N ALA A 218 4.61 1.83 -7.37
CA ALA A 218 4.54 0.82 -6.33
C ALA A 218 5.51 1.15 -5.21
N PHE A 219 5.15 0.82 -3.97
CA PHE A 219 6.06 0.94 -2.83
C PHE A 219 5.77 -0.13 -1.78
N PHE A 220 6.83 -0.40 -1.01
CA PHE A 220 6.93 -1.50 -0.08
C PHE A 220 7.37 -0.93 1.27
N PRO A 221 6.42 -0.49 2.12
CA PRO A 221 6.74 0.14 3.40
C PRO A 221 7.67 -0.72 4.28
N ALA A 222 7.54 -2.05 4.21
CA ALA A 222 8.40 -2.98 4.94
C ALA A 222 9.91 -2.83 4.64
N TYR A 223 10.26 -2.37 3.43
CA TYR A 223 11.65 -2.16 3.02
C TYR A 223 12.03 -0.69 2.89
N GLY A 224 11.07 0.24 3.02
CA GLY A 224 11.30 1.66 2.74
C GLY A 224 11.66 1.93 1.28
N VAL A 225 11.23 1.07 0.35
CA VAL A 225 11.54 1.16 -1.09
C VAL A 225 10.29 1.49 -1.89
N GLY A 226 10.45 2.24 -2.98
CA GLY A 226 9.40 2.47 -3.95
C GLY A 226 9.95 2.75 -5.34
N LEU A 227 9.10 2.57 -6.34
CA LEU A 227 9.44 2.64 -7.76
C LEU A 227 8.29 3.24 -8.57
N SER A 228 8.65 3.84 -9.70
CA SER A 228 7.73 4.30 -10.73
C SER A 228 8.21 3.73 -12.06
N ILE A 229 7.30 3.09 -12.80
CA ILE A 229 7.54 2.61 -14.17
C ILE A 229 6.57 3.34 -15.08
N ASN A 230 7.10 3.91 -16.15
CA ASN A 230 6.32 4.67 -17.13
C ASN A 230 6.67 4.15 -18.52
N THR A 231 5.65 3.91 -19.33
CA THR A 231 5.80 3.37 -20.69
C THR A 231 4.97 4.19 -21.67
N ALA A 232 5.47 4.31 -22.89
CA ALA A 232 4.79 4.98 -23.99
C ALA A 232 4.89 4.12 -25.25
N GLY A 233 3.76 3.89 -25.93
CA GLY A 233 3.65 3.00 -27.08
C GLY A 233 2.31 2.28 -27.15
N GLN A 234 2.06 1.58 -28.24
CA GLN A 234 0.78 0.89 -28.49
C GLN A 234 0.43 -0.13 -27.39
N GLU A 235 1.43 -0.82 -26.85
CA GLU A 235 1.30 -1.83 -25.79
C GLU A 235 1.78 -1.31 -24.42
N ALA A 236 1.71 0.00 -24.18
CA ALA A 236 2.23 0.62 -22.96
C ALA A 236 1.72 -0.05 -21.67
N PHE A 237 0.42 -0.34 -21.59
CA PHE A 237 -0.20 -0.95 -20.41
C PHE A 237 0.31 -2.37 -20.12
N THR A 238 0.48 -3.18 -21.16
CA THR A 238 1.03 -4.54 -21.02
C THR A 238 2.49 -4.45 -20.58
N ALA A 239 3.28 -3.63 -21.26
CA ALA A 239 4.71 -3.47 -20.99
C ALA A 239 4.98 -2.98 -19.55
N VAL A 240 4.18 -2.05 -19.02
CA VAL A 240 4.39 -1.54 -17.64
C VAL A 240 4.13 -2.63 -16.60
N ARG A 241 3.14 -3.50 -16.82
CA ARG A 241 2.79 -4.59 -15.90
C ARG A 241 3.81 -5.72 -15.95
N ASP A 242 4.24 -6.12 -17.14
CA ASP A 242 5.25 -7.17 -17.30
C ASP A 242 6.59 -6.74 -16.70
N LEU A 243 6.99 -5.48 -16.92
CA LEU A 243 8.21 -4.94 -16.33
C LEU A 243 8.10 -4.85 -14.80
N LEU A 244 6.93 -4.48 -14.27
CA LEU A 244 6.70 -4.46 -12.83
C LEU A 244 6.88 -5.84 -12.20
N ASP A 245 6.31 -6.89 -12.80
CA ASP A 245 6.47 -8.27 -12.30
C ASP A 245 7.95 -8.69 -12.26
N VAL A 246 8.68 -8.47 -13.36
CA VAL A 246 10.12 -8.77 -13.45
C VAL A 246 10.92 -8.02 -12.38
N VAL A 247 10.64 -6.72 -12.19
CA VAL A 247 11.33 -5.89 -11.20
C VAL A 247 11.02 -6.40 -9.79
N ILE A 248 9.75 -6.65 -9.45
CA ILE A 248 9.34 -7.09 -8.11
C ILE A 248 9.93 -8.45 -7.77
N ARG A 249 9.86 -9.42 -8.70
CA ARG A 249 10.41 -10.78 -8.51
C ARG A 249 11.92 -10.81 -8.33
N THR A 250 12.62 -9.79 -8.81
CA THR A 250 14.07 -9.65 -8.60
C THR A 250 14.39 -8.85 -7.34
N LEU A 251 13.67 -7.74 -7.13
CA LEU A 251 13.96 -6.76 -6.11
C LEU A 251 13.60 -7.27 -4.71
N ILE A 252 12.42 -7.84 -4.52
CA ILE A 252 11.94 -8.23 -3.18
C ILE A 252 12.79 -9.33 -2.54
N PRO A 253 13.12 -10.45 -3.23
CA PRO A 253 14.02 -11.45 -2.65
C PRO A 253 15.41 -10.89 -2.30
N THR A 254 15.91 -9.95 -3.11
CA THR A 254 17.19 -9.26 -2.84
C THR A 254 17.10 -8.39 -1.60
N LEU A 255 16.04 -7.59 -1.47
CA LEU A 255 15.80 -6.74 -0.30
C LEU A 255 15.60 -7.57 0.97
N GLU A 256 14.90 -8.70 0.88
CA GLU A 256 14.76 -9.66 1.97
C GLU A 256 16.12 -10.16 2.45
N SER A 257 16.95 -10.64 1.54
CA SER A 257 18.30 -11.15 1.86
C SER A 257 19.17 -10.07 2.51
N LEU A 258 19.17 -8.85 1.96
CA LEU A 258 19.94 -7.73 2.50
C LEU A 258 19.43 -7.29 3.87
N THR A 259 18.11 -7.20 4.04
CA THR A 259 17.50 -6.80 5.31
C THR A 259 17.80 -7.81 6.41
N ARG A 260 17.72 -9.12 6.10
CA ARG A 260 18.10 -10.20 7.02
C ARG A 260 19.57 -10.14 7.40
N ALA A 261 20.48 -9.98 6.43
CA ALA A 261 21.90 -9.86 6.70
C ALA A 261 22.23 -8.61 7.56
N GLN A 262 21.56 -7.49 7.28
CA GLN A 262 21.71 -6.27 8.08
C GLN A 262 21.16 -6.44 9.49
N ALA A 263 19.99 -7.08 9.65
CA ALA A 263 19.39 -7.36 10.94
C ALA A 263 20.28 -8.28 11.79
N GLU A 264 20.83 -9.34 11.19
CA GLU A 264 21.77 -10.25 11.84
C GLU A 264 23.03 -9.51 12.29
N ALA A 265 23.66 -8.73 11.39
CA ALA A 265 24.87 -7.97 11.74
C ALA A 265 24.61 -6.91 12.82
N THR A 266 23.42 -6.30 12.84
CA THR A 266 23.08 -5.21 13.77
C THR A 266 22.65 -5.75 15.13
N TYR A 267 21.71 -6.69 15.15
CA TYR A 267 21.01 -7.13 16.36
C TYR A 267 21.35 -8.57 16.77
N GLY A 268 21.79 -9.42 15.84
CA GLY A 268 22.18 -10.80 16.13
C GLY A 268 23.38 -10.87 17.08
N GLY A 269 23.48 -12.01 17.76
CA GLY A 269 24.52 -12.33 18.73
C GLY A 269 24.00 -12.47 20.16
N THR A 270 24.95 -12.63 21.07
CA THR A 270 24.69 -12.86 22.49
C THR A 270 24.87 -11.58 23.29
N TYR A 271 23.97 -11.35 24.22
CA TYR A 271 23.97 -10.25 25.17
C TYR A 271 24.02 -10.82 26.57
N ALA A 272 24.90 -10.32 27.43
CA ALA A 272 25.12 -10.88 28.76
C ALA A 272 25.22 -9.80 29.83
N SER A 273 24.90 -10.21 31.06
CA SER A 273 25.24 -9.50 32.29
C SER A 273 25.64 -10.52 33.36
N GLU A 274 25.94 -10.08 34.58
CA GLU A 274 26.23 -10.99 35.70
C GLU A 274 25.07 -11.94 36.02
N THR A 275 23.83 -11.56 35.66
CA THR A 275 22.61 -12.24 36.06
C THR A 275 21.74 -12.67 34.89
N GLY A 276 22.20 -12.55 33.64
CA GLY A 276 21.37 -12.87 32.50
C GLY A 276 22.11 -13.07 31.19
N LEU A 277 21.39 -13.68 30.25
CA LEU A 277 21.86 -13.97 28.90
C LEU A 277 20.67 -13.82 27.94
N LEU A 278 20.89 -13.27 26.76
CA LEU A 278 19.93 -13.24 25.66
C LEU A 278 20.69 -13.51 24.37
N THR A 279 20.26 -14.50 23.60
CA THR A 279 20.82 -14.79 22.27
C THR A 279 19.77 -14.51 21.21
N LEU A 280 20.11 -13.61 20.28
CA LEU A 280 19.27 -13.22 19.16
C LEU A 280 19.87 -13.72 17.85
N ALA A 281 19.03 -14.20 16.95
CA ALA A 281 19.43 -14.69 15.64
C ALA A 281 18.39 -14.36 14.56
N VAL A 282 18.82 -14.31 13.31
CA VAL A 282 17.96 -14.30 12.12
C VAL A 282 17.98 -15.69 11.50
N ASP A 283 16.82 -16.34 11.47
CA ASP A 283 16.59 -17.59 10.73
C ASP A 283 15.71 -17.34 9.49
N ASP A 284 15.11 -18.39 8.91
CA ASP A 284 14.22 -18.24 7.74
C ASP A 284 12.85 -17.62 8.11
N GLY A 285 12.48 -17.58 9.39
CA GLY A 285 11.24 -16.98 9.87
C GLY A 285 11.28 -15.44 9.93
N PRO A 286 10.17 -14.78 10.26
CA PRO A 286 10.12 -13.33 10.40
C PRO A 286 10.69 -12.85 11.75
N GLY A 287 11.05 -11.57 11.85
CA GLY A 287 11.55 -10.97 13.11
C GLY A 287 12.92 -11.53 13.55
N LEU A 288 13.37 -11.10 14.74
CA LEU A 288 14.56 -11.65 15.38
C LEU A 288 14.15 -12.81 16.28
N LYS A 289 14.69 -14.00 16.03
CA LYS A 289 14.49 -15.16 16.91
C LYS A 289 15.23 -14.96 18.22
N ILE A 290 14.56 -15.29 19.32
CA ILE A 290 15.16 -15.44 20.63
C ILE A 290 15.50 -16.91 20.81
N GLU A 291 16.77 -17.25 20.69
CA GLU A 291 17.24 -18.64 20.84
C GLU A 291 17.38 -19.02 22.32
N GLU A 292 17.82 -18.07 23.14
CA GLU A 292 18.03 -18.26 24.56
C GLU A 292 17.73 -16.95 25.29
N TRP A 293 17.06 -17.04 26.44
CA TRP A 293 16.84 -15.90 27.32
C TRP A 293 16.81 -16.36 28.78
N MET A 294 17.79 -15.92 29.56
CA MET A 294 18.06 -16.38 30.92
C MET A 294 18.03 -15.24 31.94
N PHE A 295 17.50 -15.55 33.14
CA PHE A 295 17.67 -14.75 34.35
C PHE A 295 18.17 -15.68 35.47
N GLY A 296 19.38 -15.41 35.99
CA GLY A 296 20.10 -16.31 36.89
C GLY A 296 20.30 -17.67 36.23
N ASN A 297 19.77 -18.72 36.86
CA ASN A 297 19.80 -20.09 36.33
C ASN A 297 18.49 -20.50 35.63
N GLY A 298 17.53 -19.58 35.46
CA GLY A 298 16.20 -19.86 34.90
C GLY A 298 16.06 -19.40 33.46
N SER A 299 15.44 -20.23 32.62
CA SER A 299 15.03 -19.88 31.25
C SER A 299 13.70 -19.14 31.26
N ILE A 300 13.67 -17.96 30.63
CA ILE A 300 12.47 -17.15 30.46
C ILE A 300 11.50 -17.83 29.49
N LEU A 301 12.02 -18.50 28.47
CA LEU A 301 11.22 -19.26 27.50
C LEU A 301 10.49 -20.43 28.19
N ASP A 302 11.19 -21.17 29.07
CA ASP A 302 10.60 -22.27 29.84
C ASP A 302 9.61 -21.75 30.90
N ALA A 303 9.95 -20.63 31.56
CA ALA A 303 9.04 -20.00 32.51
C ALA A 303 7.72 -19.57 31.84
N TRP A 304 7.78 -19.07 30.60
CA TRP A 304 6.60 -18.73 29.82
C TRP A 304 5.73 -19.97 29.52
N LEU A 305 6.34 -21.10 29.16
CA LEU A 305 5.61 -22.37 28.96
C LEU A 305 4.94 -22.86 30.24
N GLY A 306 5.51 -22.54 31.40
CA GLY A 306 4.98 -22.90 32.71
C GLY A 306 3.78 -22.06 33.20
N PHE A 307 3.36 -21.01 32.49
CA PHE A 307 2.19 -20.22 32.91
C PHE A 307 0.86 -20.99 32.73
N PRO A 308 -0.14 -20.74 33.59
CA PRO A 308 -1.43 -21.44 33.52
C PRO A 308 -2.11 -21.30 32.16
N GLY A 309 -2.77 -22.37 31.70
CA GLY A 309 -3.49 -22.41 30.41
C GLY A 309 -2.61 -22.73 29.20
N ARG A 310 -1.38 -23.21 29.43
CA ARG A 310 -0.38 -23.57 28.41
C ARG A 310 0.09 -25.02 28.52
N GLU A 311 -0.64 -25.83 29.27
CA GLU A 311 -0.25 -27.19 29.64
C GLU A 311 -0.15 -28.15 28.43
N ASP A 312 -0.72 -27.79 27.28
CA ASP A 312 -0.65 -28.57 26.04
C ASP A 312 0.43 -28.13 25.05
N LEU A 313 1.19 -27.07 25.39
CA LEU A 313 2.32 -26.59 24.60
C LEU A 313 3.56 -27.45 24.86
N LEU A 314 4.28 -27.81 23.79
CA LEU A 314 5.52 -28.56 23.83
C LEU A 314 6.76 -27.69 23.66
N SER A 315 6.62 -26.62 22.88
CA SER A 315 7.70 -25.69 22.59
C SER A 315 7.13 -24.30 22.31
N ILE A 316 8.04 -23.34 22.21
CA ILE A 316 7.77 -21.93 22.00
C ILE A 316 8.70 -21.41 20.91
N ASP A 317 8.16 -20.61 19.99
CA ASP A 317 8.94 -19.78 19.08
C ASP A 317 8.79 -18.32 19.54
N ALA A 318 9.88 -17.76 20.06
CA ALA A 318 9.91 -16.41 20.60
C ALA A 318 10.62 -15.49 19.62
N ARG A 319 9.94 -14.42 19.18
CA ARG A 319 10.46 -13.51 18.15
C ARG A 319 10.21 -12.06 18.51
N ALA A 320 11.23 -11.23 18.35
CA ALA A 320 11.17 -9.79 18.54
C ALA A 320 10.89 -9.06 17.21
N TYR A 321 10.00 -8.06 17.26
CA TYR A 321 9.61 -7.25 16.11
C TYR A 321 9.68 -5.76 16.45
N PRO A 322 10.14 -4.91 15.52
CA PRO A 322 10.26 -3.48 15.77
C PRO A 322 8.88 -2.83 15.87
N VAL A 323 8.69 -1.95 16.86
CA VAL A 323 7.45 -1.15 16.99
C VAL A 323 7.50 0.12 16.13
N GLY A 324 8.69 0.49 15.66
CA GLY A 324 8.90 1.62 14.74
C GLY A 324 9.26 2.95 15.41
N THR A 325 9.37 2.99 16.74
CA THR A 325 9.84 4.16 17.53
C THR A 325 10.76 3.72 18.66
N ASP A 326 11.68 4.63 19.05
CA ASP A 326 12.48 4.56 20.29
C ASP A 326 13.30 3.27 20.48
N ASP A 327 13.73 2.64 19.38
CA ASP A 327 14.44 1.35 19.38
C ASP A 327 13.74 0.26 20.23
N ARG A 328 12.41 0.38 20.35
CA ARG A 328 11.53 -0.52 21.09
C ARG A 328 11.05 -1.66 20.20
N TRP A 329 11.10 -2.86 20.76
CA TRP A 329 10.69 -4.09 20.11
C TRP A 329 9.71 -4.87 20.99
N LEU A 330 8.67 -5.43 20.37
CA LEU A 330 7.73 -6.34 21.01
C LEU A 330 8.18 -7.77 20.78
N VAL A 331 8.18 -8.57 21.84
CA VAL A 331 8.47 -10.00 21.80
C VAL A 331 7.16 -10.77 21.77
N TYR A 332 6.93 -11.50 20.69
CA TYR A 332 5.83 -12.46 20.62
C TYR A 332 6.33 -13.85 20.96
N PHE A 333 5.49 -14.56 21.69
CA PHE A 333 5.72 -15.92 22.11
C PHE A 333 4.66 -16.81 21.48
N GLU A 334 5.04 -17.57 20.47
CA GLU A 334 4.14 -18.51 19.79
C GLU A 334 4.31 -19.91 20.35
N GLY A 335 3.25 -20.43 20.95
CA GLY A 335 3.22 -21.78 21.49
C GLY A 335 2.91 -22.84 20.43
N HIS A 336 3.73 -23.88 20.35
CA HIS A 336 3.45 -25.05 19.52
C HIS A 336 2.95 -26.20 20.38
N SER A 337 1.77 -26.74 20.06
CA SER A 337 1.17 -27.85 20.80
C SER A 337 1.34 -29.19 20.09
N SER A 338 1.28 -30.26 20.88
CA SER A 338 1.27 -31.65 20.38
C SER A 338 -0.01 -32.01 19.61
N LYS A 339 -1.06 -31.22 19.77
CA LYS A 339 -2.36 -31.48 19.16
C LYS A 339 -2.28 -31.11 17.67
N ASN A 340 -2.44 -32.10 16.80
CA ASN A 340 -2.67 -31.86 15.37
C ASN A 340 -3.92 -30.98 15.24
N LYS A 341 -3.72 -29.68 15.03
CA LYS A 341 -4.82 -28.77 14.71
C LYS A 341 -5.21 -29.07 13.26
N THR A 342 -6.23 -29.88 13.06
CA THR A 342 -6.88 -30.08 11.75
C THR A 342 -8.20 -29.33 11.80
N GLY A 343 -8.20 -28.06 11.43
CA GLY A 343 -9.37 -27.20 11.49
C GLY A 343 -9.09 -25.81 10.95
N ILE A 344 -10.14 -25.02 10.72
CA ILE A 344 -10.01 -23.66 10.15
C ILE A 344 -9.19 -22.70 11.02
N PHE A 345 -9.04 -23.01 12.31
CA PHE A 345 -8.24 -22.24 13.28
C PHE A 345 -6.79 -22.74 13.39
N ALA A 346 -6.44 -23.84 12.73
CA ALA A 346 -5.11 -24.44 12.84
C ALA A 346 -3.99 -23.55 12.32
N LYS A 347 -4.29 -22.73 11.31
CA LYS A 347 -3.36 -21.80 10.66
C LYS A 347 -3.57 -20.35 11.10
N GLN A 348 -4.44 -20.10 12.09
CA GLN A 348 -4.65 -18.75 12.59
C GLN A 348 -3.56 -18.40 13.60
N CYS A 349 -2.82 -17.34 13.30
CA CYS A 349 -1.85 -16.73 14.20
C CYS A 349 -2.57 -15.59 14.95
N GLU A 350 -2.74 -15.72 16.27
CA GLU A 350 -3.47 -14.76 17.11
C GLU A 350 -2.55 -13.74 17.80
N THR A 351 -1.38 -13.46 17.22
CA THR A 351 -0.40 -12.48 17.74
C THR A 351 -0.98 -11.08 17.93
N TRP A 352 -2.05 -10.73 17.22
CA TRP A 352 -2.75 -9.45 17.37
C TRP A 352 -3.59 -9.33 18.67
N ILE A 353 -3.90 -10.44 19.34
CA ILE A 353 -4.72 -10.46 20.57
C ILE A 353 -3.85 -10.37 21.83
N ALA A 354 -2.63 -10.92 21.78
CA ALA A 354 -1.73 -11.05 22.94
C ALA A 354 -0.72 -9.89 23.07
N GLN A 355 -1.13 -8.66 22.76
CA GLN A 355 -0.29 -7.46 22.86
C GLN A 355 -0.20 -6.99 24.33
N ASP A 356 1.00 -6.66 24.82
CA ASP A 356 1.24 -6.23 26.22
C ASP A 356 0.62 -7.22 27.24
N GLY A 357 0.68 -8.51 26.89
CA GLY A 357 -0.01 -9.57 27.60
C GLY A 357 0.75 -10.06 28.83
N LEU A 358 2.03 -9.70 28.96
CA LEU A 358 2.90 -10.25 29.98
C LEU A 358 3.65 -9.17 30.76
N ARG A 359 3.11 -8.78 31.91
CA ARG A 359 3.74 -7.84 32.84
C ARG A 359 4.17 -8.49 34.14
N PHE A 360 5.31 -8.05 34.68
CA PHE A 360 5.78 -8.42 36.02
C PHE A 360 5.99 -7.17 36.89
N ALA A 361 5.18 -7.06 37.95
CA ALA A 361 5.16 -5.91 38.85
C ALA A 361 5.04 -4.56 38.09
N GLY A 362 4.13 -4.51 37.11
CA GLY A 362 3.80 -3.31 36.34
C GLY A 362 4.65 -3.06 35.08
N LEU A 363 5.74 -3.80 34.87
CA LEU A 363 6.65 -3.62 33.73
C LEU A 363 6.48 -4.75 32.70
N PRO A 364 6.56 -4.45 31.38
CA PRO A 364 6.40 -5.45 30.32
C PRO A 364 7.60 -6.39 30.22
N ILE A 365 7.33 -7.69 30.15
CA ILE A 365 8.33 -8.73 29.88
C ILE A 365 8.47 -8.95 28.37
N ASP A 366 7.39 -8.76 27.63
CA ASP A 366 7.27 -8.87 26.18
C ASP A 366 7.76 -7.62 25.42
N GLU A 367 8.61 -6.80 26.05
CA GLU A 367 9.29 -5.69 25.42
C GLU A 367 10.81 -5.75 25.66
N ILE A 368 11.57 -5.42 24.62
CA ILE A 368 13.01 -5.18 24.71
C ILE A 368 13.36 -3.86 24.02
N TYR A 369 14.42 -3.22 24.52
CA TYR A 369 14.89 -1.92 24.03
C TYR A 369 16.37 -2.02 23.68
N PHE A 370 16.73 -1.71 22.45
CA PHE A 370 18.13 -1.67 22.04
C PHE A 370 18.74 -0.30 22.32
N LYS A 371 19.96 -0.28 22.84
CA LYS A 371 20.76 0.93 22.99
C LYS A 371 21.81 0.99 21.90
N PHE A 372 21.89 2.11 21.20
CA PHE A 372 22.90 2.37 20.18
C PHE A 372 23.99 3.31 20.68
N GLU A 373 25.24 3.00 20.33
CA GLU A 373 26.40 3.90 20.41
C GLU A 373 27.17 3.82 19.09
N ASP A 374 27.51 4.97 18.50
CA ASP A 374 28.19 5.07 17.20
C ASP A 374 27.58 4.19 16.07
N GLY A 375 26.25 4.08 16.05
CA GLY A 375 25.50 3.32 15.05
C GLY A 375 25.54 1.81 15.24
N ARG A 376 25.99 1.31 16.39
CA ARG A 376 26.00 -0.12 16.74
C ARG A 376 25.19 -0.36 18.01
N VAL A 377 24.52 -1.51 18.06
CA VAL A 377 23.85 -1.97 19.27
C VAL A 377 24.92 -2.35 20.29
N VAL A 378 24.86 -1.74 21.47
CA VAL A 378 25.78 -2.02 22.59
C VAL A 378 25.11 -2.74 23.75
N SER A 379 23.81 -2.55 23.93
CA SER A 379 23.05 -3.27 24.96
C SER A 379 21.60 -3.45 24.56
N VAL A 380 20.95 -4.38 25.25
CA VAL A 380 19.51 -4.64 25.18
C VAL A 380 18.95 -4.67 26.59
N THR A 381 17.85 -3.96 26.81
CA THR A 381 17.19 -3.87 28.12
C THR A 381 15.84 -4.56 28.08
N SER A 382 15.54 -5.35 29.11
CA SER A 382 14.21 -5.89 29.39
C SER A 382 13.62 -5.23 30.63
N PRO A 383 12.57 -4.40 30.50
CA PRO A 383 11.97 -3.70 31.64
C PRO A 383 11.39 -4.65 32.69
N GLY A 384 10.63 -5.66 32.26
CA GLY A 384 9.97 -6.63 33.13
C GLY A 384 10.95 -7.42 33.97
N LEU A 385 12.09 -7.81 33.38
CA LEU A 385 13.15 -8.54 34.07
C LEU A 385 14.12 -7.61 34.82
N ARG A 386 14.05 -6.28 34.59
CA ARG A 386 15.00 -5.29 35.15
C ARG A 386 16.45 -5.65 34.82
N GLN A 387 16.67 -6.13 33.60
CA GLN A 387 17.97 -6.53 33.09
C GLN A 387 18.41 -5.58 32.00
N GLU A 388 19.66 -5.12 32.08
CA GLU A 388 20.42 -4.60 30.95
C GLU A 388 21.51 -5.62 30.60
N LEU A 389 21.56 -6.04 29.34
CA LEU A 389 22.48 -7.05 28.83
C LEU A 389 23.38 -6.39 27.78
N LEU A 390 24.70 -6.44 27.98
CA LEU A 390 25.68 -5.88 27.06
C LEU A 390 25.93 -6.86 25.92
N LYS A 391 26.06 -6.35 24.69
CA LYS A 391 26.42 -7.17 23.52
C LYS A 391 27.85 -7.70 23.70
N VAL A 392 28.04 -9.01 23.52
CA VAL A 392 29.32 -9.72 23.76
C VAL A 392 30.09 -9.97 22.47
#